data_AF-A0A7X7UW85-F1
#
_entry.id   AF-A0A7X7UW85-F1
#
_cell.length_a   1.000
_cell.length_b   1.000
_cell.length_c   1.000
_cell.angle_alpha   90.00
_cell.angle_beta   90.00
_cell.angle_gamma   90.00
#
_symmetry.space_group_name_H-M   'P 1'
#
loop_
_entity.id
_entity.type
_entity.pdbx_description
1 polymer ?
#
loop_
_entity_poly.entity_id
_entity_poly.type
_entity_poly.pdbx_seq_one_letter_code
_entity_poly.pdbx_strand_id
1 'polypeptide(L)'
;IPLRIDGNPIDEETVHSVLLFIVLYILILFVNGLLITTMGVDIMTAFSASAATISTAGPGFGVVGSESNFASIPDLGKLLLTFNMLLGRLEIFGLMLIFFVRSWR
;
A
#
# COMPACT_ATOMS: atom_id res chain seq x y z
N ILE A 1 4.12 -29.17 0.82
CA ILE A 1 3.82 -29.34 -0.62
C ILE A 1 4.70 -28.35 -1.37
N PRO A 2 5.72 -28.78 -2.13
CA PRO A 2 6.65 -27.85 -2.76
C PRO A 2 5.91 -27.03 -3.83
N LEU A 3 5.86 -25.70 -3.64
CA LEU A 3 5.32 -24.75 -4.60
C LEU A 3 6.29 -24.62 -5.78
N ARG A 4 5.84 -25.01 -6.97
CA ARG A 4 6.61 -24.95 -8.22
C ARG A 4 5.91 -23.99 -9.16
N ILE A 5 6.63 -22.97 -9.63
CA ILE A 5 6.21 -22.15 -10.79
C ILE A 5 7.09 -22.60 -11.96
N ASP A 6 6.45 -23.00 -13.05
CA ASP A 6 7.09 -23.32 -14.33
C ASP A 6 8.18 -24.41 -14.25
N GLY A 7 7.99 -25.41 -13.37
CA GLY A 7 8.88 -26.57 -13.22
C GLY A 7 10.11 -26.35 -12.34
N ASN A 8 10.48 -25.10 -12.05
CA ASN A 8 11.57 -24.78 -11.13
C ASN A 8 11.09 -24.80 -9.67
N PRO A 9 11.86 -25.40 -8.74
CA PRO A 9 11.58 -25.28 -7.31
C PRO A 9 11.76 -23.81 -6.92
N ILE A 10 10.69 -23.17 -6.46
CA ILE A 10 10.79 -21.85 -5.86
C ILE A 10 11.37 -22.04 -4.48
N ASP A 11 12.37 -21.23 -4.15
CA ASP A 11 12.92 -21.22 -2.80
C ASP A 11 11.83 -20.76 -1.81
N GLU A 12 11.70 -21.49 -0.71
CA GLU A 12 10.67 -21.24 0.32
C GLU A 12 10.82 -19.81 0.90
N GLU A 13 12.02 -19.24 0.83
CA GLU A 13 12.34 -17.86 1.19
C GLU A 13 11.60 -16.82 0.32
N THR A 14 11.41 -17.11 -0.97
CA THR A 14 10.67 -16.22 -1.88
C THR A 14 9.18 -16.22 -1.55
N VAL A 15 8.62 -17.39 -1.25
CA VAL A 15 7.21 -17.52 -0.85
C VAL A 15 6.94 -16.75 0.44
N HIS A 16 7.85 -16.87 1.42
CA HIS A 16 7.74 -16.12 2.68
C HIS A 16 7.82 -14.61 2.46
N SER A 17 8.71 -14.15 1.58
CA SER A 17 8.87 -12.74 1.23
C SER A 17 7.60 -12.15 0.58
N VAL A 18 6.95 -12.91 -0.31
CA VAL A 18 5.67 -12.51 -0.93
C VAL A 18 4.54 -12.45 0.09
N LEU A 19 4.49 -13.39 1.04
CA LEU A 19 3.48 -13.34 2.11
C LEU A 19 3.68 -12.11 3.02
N LEU A 20 4.92 -11.83 3.42
CA LEU A 20 5.26 -10.62 4.19
C LEU A 20 4.86 -9.35 3.44
N PHE A 21 5.07 -9.30 2.12
CA PHE A 21 4.62 -8.21 1.27
C PHE A 21 3.10 -8.00 1.35
N ILE A 22 2.31 -9.07 1.19
CA ILE A 22 0.85 -8.98 1.21
C ILE A 22 0.37 -8.48 2.58
N VAL A 23 0.95 -9.00 3.66
CA VAL A 23 0.59 -8.59 5.03
C VAL A 23 0.95 -7.13 5.29
N LEU A 24 2.15 -6.69 4.94
CA LEU A 24 2.58 -5.29 5.09
C LEU A 24 1.71 -4.34 4.27
N TYR A 25 1.37 -4.72 3.03
CA TYR A 25 0.49 -3.94 2.17
C TYR A 25 -0.88 -3.71 2.82
N ILE A 26 -1.50 -4.78 3.33
CA ILE A 26 -2.80 -4.70 4.02
C ILE A 26 -2.69 -3.85 5.29
N LEU A 27 -1.60 -4.00 6.04
CA LEU A 27 -1.38 -3.23 7.28
C LEU A 27 -1.25 -1.73 7.00
N ILE A 28 -0.48 -1.33 6.00
CA ILE A 28 -0.31 0.08 5.62
C ILE A 28 -1.64 0.67 5.14
N LEU A 29 -2.41 -0.09 4.37
CA LEU A 29 -3.75 0.30 3.91
C LEU A 29 -4.69 0.54 5.09
N PHE A 30 -4.74 -0.38 6.06
CA PHE A 30 -5.57 -0.23 7.25
C PHE A 30 -5.15 0.94 8.13
N VAL A 31 -3.84 1.10 8.38
CA VAL A 31 -3.31 2.18 9.21
C VAL A 31 -3.64 3.54 8.58
N ASN A 32 -3.36 3.72 7.28
CA ASN A 32 -3.68 4.98 6.59
C ASN A 32 -5.19 5.24 6.53
N GLY A 33 -5.99 4.22 6.22
CA GLY A 33 -7.45 4.33 6.21
C GLY A 33 -8.00 4.78 7.57
N LEU A 34 -7.49 4.21 8.67
CA LEU A 34 -7.90 4.58 10.03
C LEU A 34 -7.48 6.02 10.36
N LEU A 35 -6.23 6.40 10.07
CA LEU A 35 -5.71 7.75 10.30
C LEU A 35 -6.55 8.81 9.58
N ILE A 36 -6.86 8.60 8.30
CA ILE A 36 -7.67 9.53 7.52
C ILE A 36 -9.12 9.58 8.03
N THR A 37 -9.67 8.45 8.48
CA THR A 37 -11.01 8.40 9.09
C THR A 37 -11.06 9.21 10.39
N THR A 38 -10.01 9.16 11.24
CA THR A 38 -9.95 9.96 12.47
C THR A 38 -9.90 11.47 12.21
N MET A 39 -9.58 11.89 10.98
CA MET A 39 -9.60 13.29 10.56
C MET A 39 -10.98 13.77 10.09
N GLY A 40 -12.03 12.95 10.25
CA GLY A 40 -13.42 13.29 9.90
C GLY A 40 -13.82 12.96 8.47
N VAL A 41 -13.01 12.17 7.76
CA VAL A 41 -13.34 11.68 6.41
C VAL A 41 -14.13 10.38 6.53
N ASP A 42 -15.13 10.20 5.67
CA ASP A 42 -15.94 8.98 5.62
C ASP A 42 -15.08 7.73 5.40
N ILE A 43 -15.44 6.62 6.07
CA ILE A 43 -14.61 5.41 6.13
C ILE A 43 -14.43 4.78 4.74
N MET A 44 -15.47 4.82 3.89
CA MET A 44 -15.40 4.29 2.53
C MET A 44 -14.47 5.14 1.66
N THR A 45 -14.47 6.45 1.87
CA THR A 45 -13.59 7.39 1.20
C THR A 45 -12.14 7.21 1.66
N ALA A 46 -11.90 7.12 2.97
CA ALA A 46 -10.57 7.00 3.55
C ALA A 46 -9.85 5.70 3.13
N PHE A 47 -10.55 4.57 3.18
CA PHE A 47 -10.00 3.28 2.76
C PHE A 47 -9.77 3.22 1.26
N SER A 48 -10.71 3.70 0.44
CA SER A 48 -10.53 3.68 -1.01
C SER A 48 -9.45 4.66 -1.48
N ALA A 49 -9.32 5.83 -0.86
CA ALA A 49 -8.23 6.77 -1.12
C ALA A 49 -6.87 6.13 -0.82
N SER A 50 -6.76 5.45 0.32
CA SER A 50 -5.54 4.74 0.73
C SER A 50 -5.21 3.59 -0.23
N ALA A 51 -6.21 2.80 -0.63
CA ALA A 51 -6.05 1.72 -1.61
C ALA A 51 -5.65 2.24 -3.01
N ALA A 52 -6.27 3.33 -3.47
CA ALA A 52 -5.99 3.95 -4.77
C ALA A 52 -4.60 4.59 -4.83
N THR A 53 -4.14 5.17 -3.72
CA THR A 53 -2.82 5.83 -3.65
C THR A 53 -1.68 4.83 -3.50
N ILE A 54 -1.84 3.76 -2.70
CA ILE A 54 -0.81 2.72 -2.56
C ILE A 54 -0.65 1.88 -3.83
N SER A 55 -1.75 1.67 -4.59
CA SER A 55 -1.71 0.96 -5.87
C SER A 55 -1.30 1.86 -7.04
N THR A 56 -1.02 3.15 -6.79
CA THR A 56 -0.77 4.17 -7.83
C THR A 56 -1.90 4.25 -8.88
N ALA A 57 -3.11 3.77 -8.55
CA ALA A 57 -4.24 3.78 -9.47
C ALA A 57 -4.75 5.20 -9.74
N GLY A 58 -4.76 6.06 -8.71
CA GLY A 58 -5.18 7.47 -8.80
C GLY A 58 -6.57 7.74 -8.19
N PRO A 59 -7.68 7.27 -8.79
CA PRO A 59 -9.03 7.55 -8.32
C PRO A 59 -9.50 6.53 -7.26
N GLY A 60 -10.12 7.04 -6.19
CA GLY A 60 -10.78 6.23 -5.16
C GLY A 60 -12.28 6.06 -5.40
N PHE A 61 -13.00 5.67 -4.35
CA PHE A 61 -14.45 5.64 -4.27
C PHE A 61 -14.95 6.72 -3.30
N GLY A 62 -16.16 7.25 -3.53
CA GLY A 62 -16.72 8.33 -2.71
C GLY A 62 -16.23 9.71 -3.15
N VAL A 63 -15.89 10.59 -2.21
CA VAL A 63 -15.48 11.99 -2.50
C VAL A 63 -14.05 12.15 -3.04
N VAL A 64 -13.35 11.03 -3.28
CA VAL A 64 -12.09 10.94 -4.05
C VAL A 64 -12.26 10.13 -5.34
N GLY A 65 -13.49 9.88 -5.77
CA GLY A 65 -13.77 9.29 -7.08
C GLY A 65 -13.53 10.28 -8.21
N SER A 66 -13.48 9.81 -9.46
CA SER A 66 -13.20 10.63 -10.66
C SER A 66 -14.10 11.85 -10.84
N GLU A 67 -15.25 11.88 -10.15
CA GLU A 67 -16.21 13.00 -10.10
C GLU A 67 -15.86 14.07 -9.04
N SER A 68 -14.80 13.87 -8.26
CA SER A 68 -14.49 14.64 -7.04
C SER A 68 -12.98 14.74 -6.77
N ASN A 69 -12.55 15.68 -5.93
CA ASN A 69 -11.14 15.98 -5.69
C ASN A 69 -10.68 15.62 -4.27
N PHE A 70 -9.38 15.33 -4.12
CA PHE A 70 -8.70 15.21 -2.82
C PHE A 70 -8.68 16.52 -2.00
N ALA A 71 -9.22 17.62 -2.54
CA ALA A 71 -9.31 18.91 -1.87
C ALA A 71 -10.16 18.87 -0.59
N SER A 72 -11.13 17.96 -0.51
CA SER A 72 -11.97 17.76 0.66
C SER A 72 -11.26 17.05 1.83
N ILE A 73 -10.02 16.58 1.62
CA ILE A 73 -9.23 15.91 2.65
C ILE A 73 -8.40 16.96 3.40
N PRO A 74 -8.31 16.88 4.74
CA PRO A 74 -7.46 17.76 5.54
C PRO A 74 -5.98 17.68 5.13
N ASP A 75 -5.22 18.73 5.39
CA ASP A 75 -3.81 18.85 4.95
C ASP A 75 -2.92 17.71 5.44
N LEU A 76 -3.13 17.24 6.67
CA LEU A 76 -2.41 16.07 7.20
C LEU A 76 -2.75 14.78 6.44
N GLY A 77 -4.01 14.60 6.02
CA GLY A 77 -4.44 13.44 5.22
C GLY A 77 -3.85 13.45 3.82
N LYS A 78 -3.74 14.62 3.18
CA LYS A 78 -3.05 14.79 1.89
C LYS A 78 -1.56 14.44 1.98
N LEU A 79 -0.92 14.79 3.10
CA LEU A 79 0.49 14.47 3.34
C LEU A 79 0.70 12.96 3.49
N LEU A 80 -0.16 12.28 4.24
CA LEU A 80 -0.19 10.81 4.34
C LEU A 80 -0.41 10.14 2.98
N LEU A 81 -1.39 10.60 2.19
CA LEU A 81 -1.68 10.06 0.87
C LEU A 81 -0.52 10.27 -0.13
N THR A 82 0.21 11.38 0.00
CA THR A 82 1.42 11.65 -0.81
C THR A 82 2.54 10.67 -0.46
N PHE A 83 2.76 10.41 0.83
CA PHE A 83 3.69 9.35 1.25
C PHE A 83 3.25 7.99 0.74
N ASN A 84 1.96 7.69 0.77
CA ASN A 84 1.41 6.44 0.28
C ASN A 84 1.60 6.26 -1.23
N MET A 85 1.43 7.33 -2.04
CA MET A 85 1.75 7.32 -3.47
C MET A 85 3.24 7.10 -3.73
N LEU A 86 4.12 7.74 -2.95
CA LEU A 86 5.56 7.51 -3.04
C LEU A 86 5.91 6.06 -2.69
N LEU A 87 5.27 5.49 -1.68
CA LEU A 87 5.44 4.08 -1.28
C LEU A 87 4.90 3.09 -2.32
N GLY A 88 3.80 3.43 -2.98
CA GLY A 88 3.25 2.62 -4.08
C GLY A 88 4.15 2.63 -5.31
N ARG A 89 4.70 3.81 -5.64
CA ARG A 89 5.55 4.01 -6.82
C ARG A 89 7.01 3.59 -6.60
N LEU A 90 7.55 3.79 -5.40
CA LEU A 90 8.73 3.08 -4.89
C LEU A 90 8.25 1.70 -4.47
N GLU A 91 7.85 0.93 -5.47
CA GLU A 91 7.43 -0.47 -5.43
C GLU A 91 7.91 -1.11 -4.14
N ILE A 92 7.01 -1.66 -3.31
CA ILE A 92 7.33 -2.19 -1.97
C ILE A 92 8.54 -3.15 -1.96
N PHE A 93 8.93 -3.69 -3.12
CA PHE A 93 10.25 -4.28 -3.40
C PHE A 93 11.47 -3.43 -2.96
N GLY A 94 11.43 -2.11 -3.05
CA GLY A 94 12.46 -1.19 -2.55
C GLY A 94 12.55 -1.16 -1.03
N LEU A 95 11.40 -1.22 -0.32
CA LEU A 95 11.39 -1.40 1.13
C LEU A 95 11.82 -2.83 1.51
N MET A 96 11.37 -3.83 0.76
CA MET A 96 11.83 -5.21 0.93
C MET A 96 13.33 -5.31 0.72
N LEU A 97 13.90 -4.64 -0.27
CA LEU A 97 15.34 -4.50 -0.51
C LEU A 97 16.03 -3.80 0.66
N ILE A 98 15.50 -2.72 1.23
CA ILE A 98 16.09 -2.07 2.43
C ILE A 98 16.11 -3.03 3.63
N PHE A 99 15.07 -3.85 3.81
CA PHE A 99 15.08 -4.91 4.83
C PHE A 99 16.05 -6.06 4.47
N PHE A 100 16.21 -6.37 3.18
CA PHE A 100 17.14 -7.39 2.67
C PHE A 100 18.59 -6.90 2.49
N VAL A 101 18.86 -5.59 2.61
CA VAL A 101 20.22 -5.02 2.60
C VAL A 101 21.04 -5.59 3.78
N ARG A 102 20.40 -6.15 4.81
CA ARG A 102 21.07 -6.91 5.86
C ARG A 102 21.58 -8.29 5.42
N SER A 103 21.15 -8.79 4.26
CA SER A 103 21.64 -10.02 3.61
C SER A 103 22.76 -9.73 2.60
N TRP A 104 23.12 -8.47 2.35
CA TRP A 104 24.27 -8.12 1.50
C TRP A 104 25.58 -8.17 2.29
N ARG A 105 25.82 -9.32 2.94
CA ARG A 105 27.13 -9.73 3.42
C ARG A 105 27.35 -11.19 3.09
#